data_AF-A0A349JHA0-F1
#
_entry.id   AF-A0A349JHA0-F1
#
_cell.length_a   1.000
_cell.length_b   1.000
_cell.length_c   1.000
_cell.angle_alpha   90.00
_cell.angle_beta   90.00
_cell.angle_gamma   90.00
#
_symmetry.space_group_name_H-M   'P 1'
#
loop_
_entity.id
_entity.type
_entity.pdbx_description
1 polymer ?
#
loop_
_entity_poly.entity_id
_entity_poly.type
_entity_poly.pdbx_seq_one_letter_code
_entity_poly.pdbx_strand_id
1 'polypeptide(L)' 'MVTPSQVAEMIQTGLPDAKVKVDDLTGGGDHYQARVVSSAFEGKSRVQQHQLVYGTLK' A
#
# COMPACT_ATOMS: atom_id res chain seq x y z
N MET A 1 8.54 11.13 -10.19
CA MET A 1 7.81 11.46 -8.95
C MET A 1 6.66 10.49 -8.85
N VAL A 2 6.70 9.57 -7.87
CA VAL A 2 5.58 8.64 -7.64
C VAL A 2 4.56 9.39 -6.81
N THR A 3 3.34 9.54 -7.33
CA THR A 3 2.28 10.24 -6.60
C THR A 3 1.58 9.31 -5.62
N PRO A 4 1.04 9.80 -4.49
CA PRO A 4 0.28 8.98 -3.54
C PRO A 4 -0.88 8.23 -4.21
N SER A 5 -1.50 8.83 -5.22
CA SER A 5 -2.57 8.22 -6.02
C SER A 5 -2.07 7.02 -6.83
N GLN A 6 -0.87 7.11 -7.44
CA GLN A 6 -0.28 5.98 -8.18
C GLN A 6 0.01 4.78 -7.26
N VAL A 7 0.54 5.03 -6.06
CA VAL A 7 0.78 3.95 -5.09
C VAL A 7 -0.54 3.28 -4.68
N ALA A 8 -1.59 4.09 -4.47
CA ALA A 8 -2.92 3.57 -4.15
C ALA A 8 -3.50 2.72 -5.28
N GLU A 9 -3.41 3.17 -6.53
CA GLU A 9 -3.88 2.41 -7.70
C GLU A 9 -3.12 1.09 -7.89
N MET A 10 -1.79 1.08 -7.73
CA MET A 10 -1.00 -0.16 -7.87
C MET A 10 -1.41 -1.20 -6.82
N ILE A 11 -1.58 -0.75 -5.57
CA ILE A 11 -2.02 -1.63 -4.48
C ILE A 11 -3.46 -2.09 -4.70
N GLN A 12 -4.37 -1.21 -5.13
CA GLN A 12 -5.75 -1.58 -5.46
C GLN A 12 -5.84 -2.54 -6.64
N THR A 13 -4.93 -2.45 -7.61
CA THR A 13 -4.89 -3.37 -8.75
C THR A 13 -4.59 -4.81 -8.30
N GLY A 14 -3.67 -4.99 -7.34
CA GLY A 14 -3.37 -6.31 -6.79
C GLY A 14 -4.29 -6.74 -5.64
N LEU A 15 -4.95 -5.77 -4.98
CA LEU A 15 -5.89 -5.97 -3.88
C LEU A 15 -7.12 -5.07 -4.08
N PRO A 16 -8.13 -5.49 -4.87
CA PRO A 16 -9.27 -4.63 -5.21
C PRO A 16 -10.09 -4.18 -3.99
N ASP A 17 -10.15 -4.98 -2.94
CA ASP A 17 -10.80 -4.64 -1.67
C ASP A 17 -9.93 -3.79 -0.72
N ALA A 18 -8.71 -3.41 -1.13
CA ALA A 18 -7.81 -2.64 -0.29
C ALA A 18 -8.17 -1.15 -0.26
N LYS A 19 -8.41 -0.65 0.95
CA LYS A 19 -8.44 0.78 1.25
C LYS A 19 -7.02 1.25 1.52
N VAL A 20 -6.47 2.02 0.58
CA VAL A 20 -5.14 2.60 0.68
C VAL A 20 -5.25 4.07 1.05
N LYS A 21 -4.52 4.48 2.08
CA LYS A 21 -4.36 5.88 2.45
C LYS A 21 -2.88 6.20 2.49
N VAL A 22 -2.43 7.17 1.71
CA VAL A 22 -1.03 7.58 1.65
C VAL A 22 -0.91 8.95 2.30
N ASP A 23 -0.18 9.03 3.39
CA ASP A 23 0.11 10.26 4.14
C ASP A 23 1.60 10.58 3.97
N ASP A 24 1.92 11.82 3.63
CA ASP A 24 3.30 12.30 3.51
C ASP A 24 3.81 12.69 4.90
N LEU A 25 4.77 11.93 5.43
CA LEU A 25 5.24 12.09 6.82
C LEU A 25 6.28 13.20 6.96
N THR A 26 7.02 13.50 5.90
CA THR A 26 8.20 14.36 5.98
C THR A 26 8.03 15.71 5.30
N GLY A 27 6.93 15.96 4.58
CA GLY A 27 6.71 17.18 3.79
C GLY A 27 7.62 17.30 2.57
N GLY A 28 8.52 16.33 2.35
CA GLY A 28 9.63 16.40 1.40
C GLY A 28 9.40 15.62 0.10
N GLY A 29 8.38 14.77 0.03
CA GLY A 29 8.06 14.00 -1.18
C GLY A 29 8.92 12.75 -1.43
N ASP A 30 9.78 12.37 -0.48
CA ASP A 30 10.63 11.17 -0.55
C ASP A 30 10.18 10.03 0.39
N HIS A 31 9.39 10.34 1.42
CA HIS A 31 8.93 9.34 2.40
C HIS A 31 7.41 9.41 2.61
N TYR A 32 6.74 8.45 1.98
CA TYR A 32 5.30 8.27 2.09
C TYR A 32 4.96 7.14 3.08
N GLN A 33 4.00 7.38 3.95
CA GLN A 33 3.38 6.35 4.78
C GLN A 33 2.10 5.88 4.10
N ALA A 34 2.08 4.64 3.61
CA ALA A 34 0.87 4.00 3.10
C ALA A 34 0.23 3.13 4.19
N ARG A 35 -1.02 3.43 4.54
CA ARG A 35 -1.89 2.58 5.34
C ARG A 35 -2.80 1.80 4.40
N VAL A 36 -2.63 0.47 4.39
CA VAL A 36 -3.43 -0.43 3.56
C VAL A 36 -4.33 -1.27 4.47
N VAL A 37 -5.64 -1.24 4.23
CA VAL A 37 -6.62 -2.05 4.96
C VAL A 37 -7.36 -2.92 3.95
N SER A 38 -7.20 -4.24 4.04
CA SER A 38 -7.85 -5.22 3.17
C SER A 38 -8.20 -6.48 3.94
N SER A 39 -9.29 -7.15 3.56
CA SER A 39 -9.65 -8.48 4.03
C SER A 39 -8.62 -9.55 3.64
N ALA A 40 -7.83 -9.32 2.59
CA ALA A 40 -6.77 -10.23 2.13
C ALA A 40 -5.63 -10.44 3.15
N PHE A 41 -5.55 -9.58 4.17
CA PHE A 41 -4.58 -9.67 5.25
C PHE A 41 -5.07 -10.49 6.45
N GLU A 42 -6.36 -10.85 6.49
CA GLU A 42 -6.92 -11.66 7.55
C GLU A 42 -6.26 -13.04 7.58
N GLY A 43 -5.86 -13.49 8.77
CA GLY A 43 -5.15 -14.77 8.94
C GLY A 43 -3.70 -14.80 8.44
N LYS A 44 -3.17 -13.70 7.89
CA LYS A 44 -1.77 -13.63 7.42
C LYS A 44 -0.83 -13.00 8.44
N SER A 45 0.40 -13.47 8.48
CA SER A 45 1.45 -12.86 9.31
C SER A 45 1.86 -11.49 8.77
N ARG A 46 2.43 -10.63 9.62
CA ARG A 46 2.94 -9.32 9.19
C ARG A 46 3.86 -9.42 7.96
N VAL A 47 4.76 -10.39 7.94
CA VAL A 47 5.68 -10.60 6.80
C VAL A 47 4.90 -10.94 5.52
N GLN A 48 3.90 -11.81 5.60
CA GLN A 48 3.06 -12.16 4.44
C GLN A 48 2.21 -10.99 3.94
N GLN A 49 1.70 -10.17 4.86
CA GLN A 49 0.98 -8.93 4.51
C GLN A 49 1.91 -7.98 3.74
N HIS A 50 3.14 -7.77 4.23
CA HIS A 50 4.14 -6.98 3.53
C HIS A 50 4.50 -7.57 2.16
N GLN A 51 4.71 -8.89 2.06
CA GLN A 51 5.01 -9.54 0.79
C GLN A 51 3.87 -9.39 -0.22
N LEU A 52 2.61 -9.46 0.22
CA LEU A 52 1.46 -9.20 -0.64
C LEU A 52 1.51 -7.79 -1.23
N VAL A 53 1.71 -6.77 -0.38
CA VAL A 53 1.79 -5.37 -0.82
C VAL A 53 3.00 -5.14 -1.73
N TYR A 54 4.16 -5.69 -1.41
CA TYR A 54 5.31 -5.60 -2.32
C TYR A 54 5.07 -6.32 -3.65
N GLY A 55 4.30 -7.42 -3.63
CA GLY A 55 3.90 -8.14 -4.83
C GLY A 55 3.00 -7.32 -5.77
N THR A 56 2.25 -6.34 -5.25
CA THR A 56 1.40 -5.46 -6.06
C THR A 56 2.16 -4.27 -6.67
N LEU A 57 3.37 -3.97 -6.19
CA LEU A 57 4.17 -2.81 -6.59
C LEU A 57 5.14 -3.11 -7.76
N LYS A 58 4.81 -4.08 -8.61
CA LYS A 58 5.69 -4.56 -9.70
C LYS A 58 5.56 -3.75 -10.98
#